data_AF-A0A7S0RPS9-F1
#
_entry.id   AF-A0A7S0RPS9-F1
#
_cell.length_a   1.000
_cell.length_b   1.000
_cell.length_c   1.000
_cell.angle_alpha   90.00
_cell.angle_beta   90.00
_cell.angle_gamma   90.00
#
_symmetry.space_group_name_H-M   'P 1'
#
loop_
_entity.id
_entity.type
_entity.pdbx_description
1 polymer ?
#
loop_
_entity_poly.entity_id
_entity_poly.type
_entity_poly.pdbx_seq_one_letter_code
_entity_poly.pdbx_strand_id
1 'polypeptide(L)'
;TKGIWGTASVSGINQNEMHKAQPFTVTSERVDSVVDEDVLLMKVDVEGFESVVLNSAAALFSKRDVRNVVLEYNAGIAERMPMWRPQFSHLIEANPAMLMQLIVRGYRVVMMNDNVAKGGSPWHEGLPQLPEVTLDNLRYDLQDAIAFKAGAEAFRLDKPEAGLGCPTPPKLRAINPGQWGGCNLMPEDAHPKSLRSSFPANTNLWASKDHAALKADGVVGAFTQEQDTSKEWVGRTREPEFGQGRRACQYLPHNMLVRNRCNCSYSAFQKHTKQQQQACKLEEEAVMEALLTGQLKYSDLSHMKGSGLVGILPQKGAQK
;
A
#
# COMPACT_ATOMS: atom_id res chain seq x y z
N THR A 1 32.45 17.33 -9.06
CA THR A 1 31.60 16.14 -8.85
C THR A 1 30.18 16.50 -9.22
N LYS A 2 29.61 15.87 -10.27
CA LYS A 2 28.19 16.05 -10.62
C LYS A 2 27.37 15.14 -9.71
N GLY A 3 26.82 15.69 -8.64
CA GLY A 3 25.83 14.98 -7.82
C GLY A 3 24.51 14.91 -8.59
N ILE A 4 23.81 13.79 -8.48
CA ILE A 4 22.43 13.69 -8.94
C ILE A 4 21.57 14.37 -7.87
N TRP A 5 21.16 15.62 -8.13
CA TRP A 5 20.22 16.35 -7.28
C TRP A 5 18.80 16.06 -7.74
N GLY A 6 17.92 15.73 -6.80
CA GLY A 6 16.48 15.64 -7.07
C GLY A 6 16.01 14.41 -7.84
N THR A 7 16.78 13.31 -7.92
CA THR A 7 16.17 12.04 -8.35
C THR A 7 15.33 11.47 -7.23
N ALA A 8 14.06 11.24 -7.57
CA ALA A 8 13.11 10.43 -6.82
C ALA A 8 13.77 9.19 -6.24
N SER A 9 13.51 8.92 -4.96
CA SER A 9 14.04 7.74 -4.31
C SER A 9 13.15 6.56 -4.67
N VAL A 10 13.57 5.75 -5.64
CA VAL A 10 12.87 4.48 -5.86
C VAL A 10 13.24 3.54 -4.72
N SER A 11 12.28 3.33 -3.81
CA SER A 11 12.39 2.38 -2.70
C SER A 11 13.52 2.68 -1.68
N GLY A 12 13.91 3.93 -1.50
CA GLY A 12 14.89 4.32 -0.46
C GLY A 12 16.34 3.98 -0.80
N ILE A 13 16.61 3.40 -1.97
CA ILE A 13 17.94 2.84 -2.33
C ILE A 13 19.01 3.93 -2.33
N ASN A 14 18.66 5.14 -2.75
CA ASN A 14 19.56 6.29 -2.74
C ASN A 14 19.72 6.96 -1.36
N GLN A 15 19.06 6.45 -0.32
CA GLN A 15 19.18 6.93 1.06
C GLN A 15 19.98 5.99 1.97
N ASN A 16 20.74 5.04 1.40
CA ASN A 16 21.58 4.13 2.18
C ASN A 16 22.81 4.85 2.78
N GLU A 17 23.43 4.22 3.78
CA GLU A 17 24.59 4.76 4.51
C GLU A 17 25.84 4.98 3.64
N MET A 18 25.90 4.36 2.46
CA MET A 18 27.03 4.51 1.54
C MET A 18 26.99 5.86 0.80
N HIS A 19 25.84 6.53 0.77
CA HIS A 19 25.73 7.88 0.25
C HIS A 19 26.05 8.88 1.35
N LYS A 20 27.22 9.51 1.26
CA LYS A 20 27.59 10.64 2.12
C LYS A 20 26.74 11.86 1.77
N ALA A 21 25.56 11.95 2.37
CA ALA A 21 24.72 13.13 2.27
C ALA A 21 25.45 14.33 2.89
N GLN A 22 25.53 15.43 2.15
CA GLN A 22 25.92 16.71 2.73
C GLN A 22 24.65 17.38 3.26
N PRO A 23 24.56 17.70 4.56
CA PRO A 23 23.44 18.45 5.07
C PRO A 23 23.47 19.85 4.43
N PHE A 24 22.32 20.30 3.96
CA PHE A 24 22.09 21.67 3.56
C PHE A 24 20.77 22.13 4.18
N THR A 25 20.68 23.41 4.48
CA THR A 25 19.47 24.01 5.05
C THR A 25 18.70 24.68 3.93
N VAL A 26 17.39 24.46 3.91
CA VAL A 26 16.45 25.17 3.05
C VAL A 26 15.40 25.83 3.92
N THR A 27 14.91 26.98 3.48
CA THR A 27 13.70 27.57 4.05
C THR A 27 12.51 26.73 3.59
N SER A 28 11.74 26.20 4.53
CA SER A 28 10.48 25.51 4.26
C SER A 28 9.31 26.43 4.59
N GLU A 29 8.29 26.42 3.75
CA GLU A 29 7.03 27.15 3.96
C GLU A 29 5.86 26.19 4.05
N ARG A 30 4.77 26.62 4.69
CA ARG A 30 3.51 25.87 4.66
C ARG A 30 2.81 26.15 3.34
N VAL A 31 2.17 25.14 2.76
CA VAL A 31 1.39 25.34 1.53
C VAL A 31 0.30 26.40 1.73
N ASP A 32 -0.38 26.39 2.88
CA ASP A 32 -1.44 27.35 3.19
C ASP A 32 -0.95 28.74 3.64
N SER A 33 0.36 28.98 3.73
CA SER A 33 0.92 30.33 3.91
C SER A 33 1.27 31.01 2.59
N VAL A 34 1.42 30.24 1.51
CA VAL A 34 1.83 30.74 0.19
C VAL A 34 0.71 30.69 -0.84
N VAL A 35 -0.30 29.84 -0.64
CA VAL A 35 -1.50 29.76 -1.49
C VAL A 35 -2.69 30.29 -0.72
N ASP A 36 -3.28 31.37 -1.21
CA ASP A 36 -4.42 32.03 -0.60
C ASP A 36 -5.65 32.08 -1.51
N GLU A 37 -5.71 31.27 -2.57
CA GLU A 37 -6.81 31.20 -3.54
C GLU A 37 -7.43 29.80 -3.65
N ASP A 38 -8.55 29.69 -4.39
CA ASP A 38 -9.12 28.38 -4.73
C ASP A 38 -8.19 27.64 -5.69
N VAL A 39 -8.05 26.32 -5.51
CA VAL A 39 -7.07 25.51 -6.22
C VAL A 39 -7.78 24.50 -7.09
N LEU A 40 -7.65 24.65 -8.41
CA LEU A 40 -8.20 23.67 -9.35
C LEU A 40 -7.50 22.31 -9.23
N LEU A 41 -6.17 22.30 -9.08
CA LEU A 41 -5.34 21.11 -9.04
C LEU A 41 -4.13 21.31 -8.12
N MET A 42 -3.92 20.37 -7.21
CA MET A 42 -2.72 20.24 -6.39
C MET A 42 -1.98 18.95 -6.78
N LYS A 43 -0.77 19.06 -7.34
CA LYS A 43 0.12 17.90 -7.55
C LYS A 43 1.07 17.79 -6.35
N VAL A 44 1.15 16.61 -5.74
CA VAL A 44 2.07 16.32 -4.63
C VAL A 44 2.91 15.10 -4.99
N ASP A 45 4.22 15.31 -4.99
CA ASP A 45 5.22 14.35 -5.42
C ASP A 45 6.48 14.66 -4.62
N VAL A 46 6.57 14.04 -3.43
CA VAL A 46 7.53 14.40 -2.38
C VAL A 46 8.07 13.17 -1.67
N GLU A 47 8.12 12.03 -2.35
CA GLU A 47 8.86 10.84 -1.92
C GLU A 47 8.48 10.31 -0.52
N GLY A 48 7.19 10.14 -0.24
CA GLY A 48 6.70 9.55 1.01
C GLY A 48 6.36 10.57 2.10
N PHE A 49 6.58 11.86 1.84
CA PHE A 49 6.22 12.98 2.71
C PHE A 49 4.87 13.62 2.34
N GLU A 50 4.03 12.93 1.56
CA GLU A 50 2.76 13.48 1.07
C GLU A 50 1.87 13.92 2.23
N SER A 51 1.85 13.14 3.32
CA SER A 51 1.09 13.46 4.54
C SER A 51 1.54 14.76 5.20
N VAL A 52 2.84 15.07 5.16
CA VAL A 52 3.38 16.33 5.69
C VAL A 52 2.91 17.51 4.84
N VAL A 53 2.97 17.39 3.51
CA VAL A 53 2.51 18.43 2.59
C VAL A 53 1.02 18.71 2.78
N LEU A 54 0.17 17.67 2.80
CA LEU A 54 -1.26 17.87 2.96
C LEU A 54 -1.64 18.40 4.35
N ASN A 55 -0.92 18.01 5.40
CA ASN A 55 -1.09 18.60 6.73
C ASN A 55 -0.69 20.09 6.75
N SER A 56 0.36 20.48 6.03
CA SER A 56 0.74 21.89 5.88
C SER A 56 -0.26 22.71 5.05
N ALA A 57 -1.15 22.04 4.31
CA ALA A 57 -2.24 22.65 3.55
C ALA A 57 -3.58 22.61 4.29
N ALA A 58 -3.60 22.27 5.59
CA ALA A 58 -4.84 22.07 6.33
C ALA A 58 -5.76 23.31 6.31
N ALA A 59 -5.22 24.53 6.46
CA ALA A 59 -6.04 25.73 6.41
C ALA A 59 -6.59 25.97 5.00
N LEU A 60 -5.80 25.67 3.96
CA LEU A 60 -6.23 25.78 2.57
C LEU A 60 -7.44 24.86 2.30
N PHE A 61 -7.38 23.57 2.68
CA PHE A 61 -8.52 22.66 2.55
C PHE A 61 -9.76 23.09 3.34
N SER A 62 -9.58 23.82 4.44
CA SER A 62 -10.70 24.29 5.27
C SER A 62 -11.33 25.60 4.79
N LYS A 63 -10.59 26.45 4.07
CA LYS A 63 -11.00 27.82 3.72
C LYS A 63 -11.25 28.01 2.23
N ARG A 64 -10.68 27.16 1.39
CA ARG A 64 -10.68 27.30 -0.07
C ARG A 64 -11.20 26.03 -0.74
N ASP A 65 -11.63 26.15 -1.99
CA ASP A 65 -11.97 25.00 -2.81
C ASP A 65 -10.72 24.40 -3.47
N VAL A 66 -10.18 23.33 -2.89
CA VAL A 66 -9.19 22.50 -3.56
C VAL A 66 -9.92 21.41 -4.34
N ARG A 67 -10.08 21.52 -5.66
CA ARG A 67 -10.92 20.59 -6.43
C ARG A 67 -10.30 19.22 -6.67
N ASN A 68 -9.03 19.20 -7.03
CA ASN A 68 -8.31 17.97 -7.39
C ASN A 68 -6.98 17.90 -6.64
N VAL A 69 -6.62 16.70 -6.19
CA VAL A 69 -5.31 16.38 -5.63
C VAL A 69 -4.77 15.16 -6.36
N VAL A 70 -3.60 15.29 -6.99
CA VAL A 70 -2.89 14.19 -7.64
C VAL A 70 -1.64 13.91 -6.83
N LEU A 71 -1.49 12.67 -6.37
CA LEU A 71 -0.44 12.25 -5.45
C LEU A 71 0.42 11.17 -6.11
N GLU A 72 1.74 11.30 -6.00
CA GLU A 72 2.62 10.11 -6.03
C GLU A 72 2.63 9.52 -4.61
N TYR A 73 1.73 8.58 -4.35
CA TYR A 73 1.62 7.94 -3.03
C TYR A 73 2.75 6.94 -2.84
N ASN A 74 3.69 7.23 -1.93
CA ASN A 74 4.90 6.45 -1.72
C ASN A 74 5.03 5.95 -0.28
N ALA A 75 4.16 5.00 0.10
CA ALA A 75 4.24 4.32 1.39
C ALA A 75 5.57 3.56 1.58
N GLY A 76 6.19 3.07 0.50
CA GLY A 76 7.44 2.33 0.56
C GLY A 76 8.62 3.13 1.14
N ILE A 77 8.66 4.44 0.93
CA ILE A 77 9.67 5.31 1.56
C ILE A 77 9.41 5.44 3.06
N ALA A 78 8.16 5.69 3.47
CA ALA A 78 7.78 5.76 4.88
C ALA A 78 8.06 4.44 5.63
N GLU A 79 7.89 3.30 4.97
CA GLU A 79 8.18 1.96 5.52
C GLU A 79 9.69 1.73 5.73
N ARG A 80 10.54 2.18 4.79
CA ARG A 80 11.99 1.93 4.84
C ARG A 80 12.75 2.98 5.66
N MET A 81 12.28 4.22 5.68
CA MET A 81 12.96 5.32 6.37
C MET A 81 13.26 5.02 7.85
N PRO A 82 12.35 4.45 8.66
CA PRO A 82 12.58 4.23 10.08
C PRO A 82 13.72 3.25 10.37
N MET A 83 14.04 2.34 9.44
CA MET A 83 15.22 1.48 9.56
C MET A 83 16.50 2.31 9.70
N TRP A 84 16.57 3.45 9.01
CA TRP A 84 17.74 4.34 8.98
C TRP A 84 17.54 5.60 9.83
N ARG A 85 16.30 6.01 10.05
CA ARG A 85 15.90 7.28 10.67
C ARG A 85 14.63 7.12 11.53
N PRO A 86 14.75 6.61 12.76
CA PRO A 86 13.62 6.32 13.65
C PRO A 86 12.63 7.47 13.86
N GLN A 87 13.09 8.72 13.80
CA GLN A 87 12.26 9.91 13.98
C GLN A 87 11.14 10.03 12.94
N PHE A 88 11.26 9.35 11.80
CA PHE A 88 10.24 9.34 10.74
C PHE A 88 9.24 8.17 10.86
N SER A 89 9.25 7.40 11.95
CA SER A 89 8.32 6.26 12.13
C SER A 89 6.84 6.67 12.11
N HIS A 90 6.53 7.92 12.48
CA HIS A 90 5.17 8.48 12.41
C HIS A 90 4.61 8.56 10.98
N LEU A 91 5.46 8.60 9.94
CA LEU A 91 5.01 8.67 8.55
C LEU A 91 4.36 7.38 8.06
N ILE A 92 4.70 6.23 8.65
CA ILE A 92 4.10 4.93 8.28
C ILE A 92 2.57 4.99 8.47
N GLU A 93 2.12 5.52 9.60
CA GLU A 93 0.69 5.64 9.92
C GLU A 93 0.06 6.91 9.31
N ALA A 94 0.84 8.00 9.18
CA ALA A 94 0.34 9.27 8.66
C ALA A 94 -0.08 9.19 7.18
N ASN A 95 0.60 8.36 6.38
CA ASN A 95 0.32 8.21 4.95
C ASN A 95 -1.08 7.63 4.65
N PRO A 96 -1.50 6.47 5.18
CA PRO A 96 -2.87 6.01 5.00
C PRO A 96 -3.88 6.94 5.68
N ALA A 97 -3.56 7.50 6.85
CA ALA A 97 -4.45 8.44 7.54
C ALA A 97 -4.74 9.71 6.72
N MET A 98 -3.76 10.22 5.98
CA MET A 98 -3.92 11.34 5.05
C MET A 98 -4.98 11.03 3.97
N LEU A 99 -4.94 9.85 3.37
CA LEU A 99 -5.94 9.45 2.37
C LEU A 99 -7.34 9.33 2.99
N MET A 100 -7.44 8.82 4.22
CA MET A 100 -8.70 8.78 4.95
C MET A 100 -9.26 10.19 5.16
N GLN A 101 -8.42 11.17 5.50
CA GLN A 101 -8.85 12.56 5.65
C GLN A 101 -9.36 13.17 4.33
N LEU A 102 -8.75 12.85 3.19
CA LEU A 102 -9.27 13.28 1.89
C LEU A 102 -10.67 12.69 1.66
N ILE A 103 -10.87 11.40 1.89
CA ILE A 103 -12.19 10.76 1.70
C ILE A 103 -13.24 11.39 2.64
N VAL A 104 -12.89 11.62 3.92
CA VAL A 104 -13.78 12.28 4.89
C VAL A 104 -14.11 13.72 4.48
N ARG A 105 -13.21 14.42 3.78
CA ARG A 105 -13.45 15.76 3.20
C ARG A 105 -14.29 15.73 1.91
N GLY A 106 -14.84 14.58 1.54
CA GLY A 106 -15.74 14.44 0.38
C GLY A 106 -15.03 14.16 -0.94
N TYR A 107 -13.74 13.80 -0.93
CA TYR A 107 -13.05 13.38 -2.15
C TYR A 107 -13.37 11.92 -2.47
N ARG A 108 -13.59 11.61 -3.75
CA ARG A 108 -13.39 10.27 -4.29
C ARG A 108 -11.91 10.11 -4.62
N VAL A 109 -11.31 9.00 -4.20
CA VAL A 109 -9.90 8.70 -4.47
C VAL A 109 -9.81 7.46 -5.34
N VAL A 110 -9.13 7.55 -6.48
CA VAL A 110 -8.89 6.43 -7.39
C VAL A 110 -7.39 6.19 -7.59
N MET A 111 -7.01 4.94 -7.81
CA MET A 111 -5.64 4.56 -8.12
C MET A 111 -5.40 4.54 -9.62
N MET A 112 -4.45 5.34 -10.09
CA MET A 112 -3.98 5.36 -11.46
C MET A 112 -2.89 4.30 -11.64
N ASN A 113 -3.24 3.20 -12.31
CA ASN A 113 -2.28 2.14 -12.60
C ASN A 113 -1.08 2.67 -13.40
N ASP A 114 0.10 2.11 -13.17
CA ASP A 114 1.35 2.58 -13.79
C ASP A 114 1.29 2.53 -15.33
N ASN A 115 0.63 1.52 -15.90
CA ASN A 115 0.37 1.41 -17.35
C ASN A 115 -0.49 2.54 -17.89
N VAL A 116 -1.44 3.01 -17.08
CA VAL A 116 -2.34 4.11 -17.43
C VAL A 116 -1.59 5.44 -17.38
N ALA A 117 -0.69 5.62 -16.40
CA ALA A 117 0.18 6.79 -16.31
C ALA A 117 1.27 6.85 -17.40
N LYS A 118 1.83 5.70 -17.80
CA LYS A 118 2.96 5.60 -18.75
C LYS A 118 2.55 5.31 -20.19
N GLY A 119 1.35 4.81 -20.41
CA GLY A 119 0.89 4.31 -21.72
C GLY A 119 0.69 5.38 -22.79
N GLY A 120 0.88 6.67 -22.46
CA GLY A 120 0.74 7.77 -23.42
C GLY A 120 -0.67 7.85 -24.03
N SER A 121 -1.66 7.23 -23.38
CA SER A 121 -3.01 7.12 -23.93
C SER A 121 -3.57 8.53 -24.12
N PRO A 122 -4.04 8.89 -25.32
CA PRO A 122 -4.68 10.17 -25.51
C PRO A 122 -5.98 10.16 -24.70
N TRP A 123 -6.04 10.90 -23.60
CA TRP A 123 -7.23 11.04 -22.75
C TRP A 123 -8.37 11.83 -23.42
N HIS A 124 -8.44 11.82 -24.75
CA HIS A 124 -9.44 12.53 -25.54
C HIS A 124 -10.87 12.04 -25.24
N GLU A 125 -11.01 10.82 -24.73
CA GLU A 125 -12.30 10.23 -24.31
C GLU A 125 -12.55 10.33 -22.79
N GLY A 126 -11.70 11.09 -22.07
CA GLY A 126 -11.72 11.22 -20.62
C GLY A 126 -10.89 10.15 -19.91
N LEU A 127 -10.95 10.17 -18.58
CA LEU A 127 -10.29 9.14 -17.77
C LEU A 127 -11.03 7.80 -17.91
N PRO A 128 -10.31 6.67 -18.02
CA PRO A 128 -10.89 5.36 -17.92
C PRO A 128 -11.47 5.19 -16.51
N GLN A 129 -12.26 4.14 -16.34
CA GLN A 129 -12.69 3.76 -15.01
C GLN A 129 -11.48 3.21 -14.24
N LEU A 130 -11.31 3.66 -12.99
CA LEU A 130 -10.14 3.36 -12.17
C LEU A 130 -10.57 2.74 -10.83
N PRO A 131 -9.79 1.82 -10.25
CA PRO A 131 -10.15 1.21 -8.98
C PRO A 131 -10.17 2.26 -7.85
N GLU A 132 -11.23 2.25 -7.06
CA GLU A 132 -11.46 3.22 -5.99
C GLU A 132 -10.75 2.81 -4.70
N VAL A 133 -10.16 3.79 -4.02
CA VAL A 133 -9.62 3.66 -2.67
C VAL A 133 -10.73 4.04 -1.68
N THR A 134 -11.12 3.09 -0.84
CA THR A 134 -12.19 3.29 0.15
C THR A 134 -11.64 3.41 1.57
N LEU A 135 -12.47 3.92 2.50
CA LEU A 135 -12.13 3.90 3.93
C LEU A 135 -11.91 2.48 4.46
N ASP A 136 -12.61 1.48 3.92
CA ASP A 136 -12.46 0.09 4.34
C ASP A 136 -11.10 -0.47 3.90
N ASN A 137 -10.59 -0.11 2.72
CA ASN A 137 -9.21 -0.45 2.33
C ASN A 137 -8.19 0.17 3.28
N LEU A 138 -8.34 1.46 3.58
CA LEU A 138 -7.35 2.22 4.35
C LEU A 138 -7.32 1.82 5.82
N ARG A 139 -8.39 1.22 6.34
CA ARG A 139 -8.38 0.55 7.64
C ARG A 139 -7.36 -0.58 7.67
N TYR A 140 -7.30 -1.39 6.62
CA TYR A 140 -6.29 -2.44 6.52
C TYR A 140 -4.90 -1.86 6.32
N ASP A 141 -4.71 -0.81 5.50
CA ASP A 141 -3.41 -0.13 5.38
C ASP A 141 -2.90 0.37 6.73
N LEU A 142 -3.78 0.95 7.56
CA LEU A 142 -3.39 1.45 8.87
C LEU A 142 -2.98 0.32 9.82
N GLN A 143 -3.62 -0.84 9.72
CA GLN A 143 -3.22 -2.01 10.50
C GLN A 143 -1.89 -2.58 10.02
N ASP A 144 -1.74 -2.70 8.70
CA ASP A 144 -0.49 -3.09 8.08
C ASP A 144 0.64 -2.15 8.53
N ALA A 145 0.40 -0.84 8.57
CA ALA A 145 1.32 0.18 9.07
C ALA A 145 1.71 -0.03 10.55
N ILE A 146 0.73 -0.25 11.43
CA ILE A 146 0.98 -0.50 12.87
C ILE A 146 1.79 -1.79 13.06
N ALA A 147 1.39 -2.88 12.39
CA ALA A 147 2.08 -4.16 12.47
C ALA A 147 3.50 -4.08 11.90
N PHE A 148 3.66 -3.40 10.76
CA PHE A 148 4.96 -3.18 10.13
C PHE A 148 5.89 -2.40 11.06
N LYS A 149 5.42 -1.29 11.65
CA LYS A 149 6.18 -0.49 12.61
C LYS A 149 6.62 -1.31 13.82
N ALA A 150 5.73 -2.10 14.39
CA ALA A 150 6.05 -3.02 15.49
C ALA A 150 7.14 -4.04 15.09
N GLY A 151 7.07 -4.58 13.88
CA GLY A 151 8.11 -5.48 13.37
C GLY A 151 9.45 -4.79 13.08
N ALA A 152 9.43 -3.55 12.59
CA ALA A 152 10.64 -2.76 12.37
C ALA A 152 11.35 -2.43 13.69
N GLU A 153 10.59 -2.18 14.76
CA GLU A 153 11.13 -2.03 16.12
C GLU A 153 11.64 -3.36 16.68
N ALA A 154 10.91 -4.46 16.48
CA ALA A 154 11.30 -5.78 16.94
C ALA A 154 12.58 -6.31 16.27
N PHE A 155 12.77 -6.02 14.98
CA PHE A 155 14.01 -6.34 14.26
C PHE A 155 15.24 -5.70 14.91
N ARG A 156 15.11 -4.45 15.40
CA ARG A 156 16.20 -3.79 16.15
C ARG A 156 16.52 -4.47 17.48
N LEU A 157 15.54 -5.17 18.04
CA LEU A 157 15.64 -5.85 19.34
C LEU A 157 15.93 -7.35 19.21
N ASP A 158 16.26 -7.83 18.00
CA ASP A 158 16.49 -9.25 17.69
C ASP A 158 15.30 -10.15 18.07
N LYS A 159 14.08 -9.65 17.83
CA LYS A 159 12.81 -10.37 18.07
C LYS A 159 12.12 -10.67 16.73
N PRO A 160 12.51 -11.73 16.00
CA PRO A 160 12.06 -11.98 14.63
C PRO A 160 10.59 -12.42 14.51
N GLU A 161 9.88 -12.60 15.63
CA GLU A 161 8.50 -13.10 15.62
C GLU A 161 7.43 -12.00 15.57
N ALA A 162 7.82 -10.73 15.68
CA ALA A 162 6.89 -9.61 15.61
C ALA A 162 6.97 -8.91 14.24
N GLY A 163 5.81 -8.53 13.71
CA GLY A 163 5.70 -7.81 12.45
C GLY A 163 4.60 -8.36 11.56
N LEU A 164 4.44 -7.70 10.43
CA LEU A 164 3.52 -8.11 9.39
C LEU A 164 3.99 -9.43 8.75
N GLY A 165 3.05 -10.36 8.52
CA GLY A 165 3.36 -11.70 7.99
C GLY A 165 3.98 -12.69 8.99
N CYS A 166 4.09 -12.31 10.27
CA CYS A 166 4.75 -13.11 11.31
C CYS A 166 3.88 -13.36 12.56
N PRO A 167 4.16 -14.45 13.29
CA PRO A 167 5.15 -15.49 13.00
C PRO A 167 4.73 -16.37 11.82
N THR A 168 5.70 -16.81 11.01
CA THR A 168 5.41 -17.66 9.87
C THR A 168 5.30 -19.14 10.29
N PRO A 169 4.23 -19.85 9.89
CA PRO A 169 4.07 -21.28 10.20
C PRO A 169 5.32 -22.11 9.85
N PRO A 170 5.80 -23.00 10.76
CA PRO A 170 7.00 -23.81 10.50
C PRO A 170 6.93 -24.63 9.21
N LYS A 171 5.75 -25.15 8.86
CA LYS A 171 5.52 -25.91 7.63
C LYS A 171 5.81 -25.08 6.37
N LEU A 172 5.37 -23.82 6.35
CA LEU A 172 5.62 -22.91 5.23
C LEU A 172 7.11 -22.56 5.11
N ARG A 173 7.77 -22.30 6.25
CA ARG A 173 9.23 -22.09 6.30
C ARG A 173 10.01 -23.30 5.79
N ALA A 174 9.55 -24.51 6.07
CA ALA A 174 10.21 -25.73 5.59
C ALA A 174 10.01 -25.95 4.07
N ILE A 175 8.82 -25.64 3.53
CA ILE A 175 8.52 -25.81 2.10
C ILE A 175 9.31 -24.81 1.26
N ASN A 176 9.37 -23.55 1.67
CA ASN A 176 9.98 -22.50 0.88
C ASN A 176 10.64 -21.44 1.79
N PRO A 177 11.82 -21.74 2.35
CA PRO A 177 12.48 -20.92 3.38
C PRO A 177 12.84 -19.52 2.87
N GLY A 178 13.21 -19.39 1.59
CA GLY A 178 13.54 -18.09 1.00
C GLY A 178 12.32 -17.15 0.91
N GLN A 179 11.12 -17.70 0.79
CA GLN A 179 9.88 -16.94 0.65
C GLN A 179 8.99 -17.00 1.88
N TRP A 180 9.33 -17.69 2.95
CA TRP A 180 8.55 -17.67 4.21
C TRP A 180 9.44 -17.42 5.43
N GLY A 181 10.74 -17.20 5.23
CA GLY A 181 11.71 -16.98 6.31
C GLY A 181 11.81 -15.55 6.83
N GLY A 182 11.04 -14.59 6.29
CA GLY A 182 11.11 -13.18 6.67
C GLY A 182 9.75 -12.54 6.86
N CYS A 183 9.71 -11.49 7.69
CA CYS A 183 8.54 -10.66 7.98
C CYS A 183 8.62 -9.33 7.22
N ASN A 184 7.52 -8.56 7.23
CA ASN A 184 7.45 -7.20 6.69
C ASN A 184 7.83 -7.11 5.19
N LEU A 185 7.66 -8.19 4.44
CA LEU A 185 7.89 -8.19 3.00
C LEU A 185 6.69 -7.57 2.32
N MET A 186 6.78 -6.28 2.02
CA MET A 186 5.74 -5.55 1.31
C MET A 186 5.90 -5.70 -0.21
N PRO A 187 4.79 -5.83 -0.97
CA PRO A 187 3.39 -5.89 -0.52
C PRO A 187 2.92 -7.28 -0.05
N GLU A 188 3.73 -8.33 -0.19
CA GLU A 188 3.36 -9.73 0.07
C GLU A 188 2.68 -9.99 1.42
N ASP A 189 3.16 -9.33 2.48
CA ASP A 189 2.65 -9.50 3.84
C ASP A 189 1.50 -8.56 4.18
N ALA A 190 1.23 -7.55 3.33
CA ALA A 190 0.09 -6.67 3.47
C ALA A 190 -1.22 -7.45 3.41
N HIS A 191 -2.21 -6.97 4.16
CA HIS A 191 -3.56 -7.50 4.10
C HIS A 191 -4.07 -7.41 2.65
N PRO A 192 -4.67 -8.48 2.07
CA PRO A 192 -4.99 -8.51 0.64
C PRO A 192 -6.06 -7.50 0.21
N LYS A 193 -6.82 -6.96 1.16
CA LYS A 193 -7.81 -5.90 0.93
C LYS A 193 -7.26 -4.49 1.14
N SER A 194 -6.00 -4.36 1.53
CA SER A 194 -5.36 -3.05 1.73
C SER A 194 -5.02 -2.43 0.37
N LEU A 195 -5.02 -1.11 0.28
CA LEU A 195 -4.47 -0.39 -0.87
C LEU A 195 -2.98 -0.77 -1.04
N ARG A 196 -2.23 -0.92 0.06
CA ARG A 196 -0.81 -1.30 0.02
C ARG A 196 -0.53 -2.62 -0.71
N SER A 197 -1.48 -3.54 -0.72
CA SER A 197 -1.42 -4.81 -1.48
C SER A 197 -1.47 -4.63 -3.01
N SER A 198 -1.77 -3.43 -3.52
CA SER A 198 -2.04 -3.18 -4.95
C SER A 198 -0.86 -2.61 -5.74
N PHE A 199 0.27 -2.32 -5.10
CA PHE A 199 1.46 -1.78 -5.78
C PHE A 199 2.74 -2.19 -5.03
N PRO A 200 3.92 -2.21 -5.69
CA PRO A 200 5.14 -2.69 -5.08
C PRO A 200 5.75 -1.69 -4.07
N ALA A 201 5.87 -0.42 -4.44
CA ALA A 201 6.54 0.60 -3.63
C ALA A 201 5.78 1.94 -3.57
N ASN A 202 5.42 2.47 -4.73
CA ASN A 202 4.65 3.69 -4.93
C ASN A 202 3.53 3.47 -5.96
N THR A 203 2.57 4.38 -6.00
CA THR A 203 1.53 4.43 -7.02
C THR A 203 1.05 5.87 -7.21
N ASN A 204 0.31 6.13 -8.28
CA ASN A 204 -0.31 7.42 -8.52
C ASN A 204 -1.77 7.38 -8.05
N LEU A 205 -2.20 8.38 -7.28
CA LEU A 205 -3.58 8.53 -6.84
C LEU A 205 -4.17 9.84 -7.35
N TRP A 206 -5.45 9.81 -7.72
CA TRP A 206 -6.22 11.02 -8.02
C TRP A 206 -7.38 11.11 -7.02
N ALA A 207 -7.38 12.15 -6.21
CA ALA A 207 -8.51 12.54 -5.37
C ALA A 207 -9.28 13.72 -6.00
N SER A 208 -10.59 13.61 -6.18
CA SER A 208 -11.42 14.72 -6.69
C SER A 208 -12.71 14.88 -5.91
N LYS A 209 -13.15 16.14 -5.76
CA LYS A 209 -14.52 16.46 -5.34
C LYS A 209 -15.55 16.27 -6.47
N ASP A 210 -15.12 16.25 -7.73
CA ASP A 210 -15.98 15.94 -8.87
C ASP A 210 -16.06 14.42 -9.07
N HIS A 211 -17.02 13.81 -8.38
CA HIS A 211 -17.23 12.36 -8.44
C HIS A 211 -17.73 11.89 -9.80
N ALA A 212 -18.32 12.77 -10.62
CA ALA A 212 -18.80 12.41 -11.96
C ALA A 212 -17.63 12.30 -12.94
N ALA A 213 -16.58 13.11 -12.75
CA ALA A 213 -15.35 13.03 -13.55
C ALA A 213 -14.50 11.79 -13.23
N LEU A 214 -14.50 11.34 -11.96
CA LEU A 214 -13.79 10.13 -11.54
C LEU A 214 -14.70 8.91 -11.50
N LYS A 215 -14.74 8.16 -12.61
CA LYS A 215 -15.46 6.89 -12.68
C LYS A 215 -14.67 5.80 -11.96
N ALA A 216 -15.29 5.18 -10.95
CA ALA A 216 -14.72 4.06 -10.22
C ALA A 216 -14.99 2.74 -10.94
N ASP A 217 -14.00 1.83 -10.96
CA ASP A 217 -14.16 0.45 -11.38
C ASP A 217 -13.79 -0.54 -10.28
N GLY A 218 -14.76 -0.85 -9.42
CA GLY A 218 -14.50 -1.66 -8.24
C GLY A 218 -13.57 -0.98 -7.24
N VAL A 219 -13.01 -1.78 -6.34
CA VAL A 219 -12.23 -1.33 -5.20
C VAL A 219 -10.81 -1.85 -5.32
N VAL A 220 -9.81 -1.05 -4.91
CA VAL A 220 -8.41 -1.49 -4.85
C VAL A 220 -8.23 -2.68 -3.90
N GLY A 221 -7.19 -3.47 -4.13
CA GLY A 221 -6.85 -4.65 -3.35
C GLY A 221 -6.54 -5.86 -4.23
N ALA A 222 -5.69 -6.76 -3.72
CA ALA A 222 -5.53 -8.09 -4.30
C ALA A 222 -6.78 -8.97 -4.09
N PHE A 223 -7.63 -8.64 -3.11
CA PHE A 223 -8.91 -9.28 -2.84
C PHE A 223 -10.07 -8.30 -2.99
N THR A 224 -11.25 -8.80 -3.35
CA THR A 224 -12.49 -8.01 -3.22
C THR A 224 -12.87 -7.84 -1.74
N GLN A 225 -13.74 -6.87 -1.44
CA GLN A 225 -14.16 -6.61 -0.06
C GLN A 225 -14.96 -7.77 0.56
N GLU A 226 -15.61 -8.57 -0.27
CA GLU A 226 -16.47 -9.69 0.12
C GLU A 226 -15.70 -10.98 0.38
N GLN A 227 -14.47 -11.11 -0.14
CA GLN A 227 -13.68 -12.33 0.05
C GLN A 227 -13.35 -12.57 1.52
N ASP A 228 -13.49 -13.81 1.99
CA ASP A 228 -13.19 -14.17 3.37
C ASP A 228 -11.70 -14.56 3.49
N THR A 229 -10.89 -13.67 4.04
CA THR A 229 -9.43 -13.87 4.18
C THR A 229 -9.06 -14.98 5.16
N SER A 230 -10.02 -15.50 5.94
CA SER A 230 -9.82 -16.67 6.79
C SER A 230 -10.04 -18.00 6.05
N LYS A 231 -10.65 -17.97 4.86
CA LYS A 231 -11.02 -19.16 4.08
C LYS A 231 -10.48 -19.16 2.65
N GLU A 232 -9.89 -18.06 2.23
CA GLU A 232 -9.41 -17.86 0.87
C GLU A 232 -8.01 -17.28 0.89
N TRP A 233 -7.14 -17.81 0.02
CA TRP A 233 -5.78 -17.32 -0.15
C TRP A 233 -5.53 -16.61 -1.48
N VAL A 234 -6.22 -17.07 -2.53
CA VAL A 234 -6.10 -16.57 -3.89
C VAL A 234 -7.14 -15.48 -4.16
N GLY A 235 -6.73 -14.40 -4.83
CA GLY A 235 -7.63 -13.31 -5.20
C GLY A 235 -8.71 -13.76 -6.19
N ARG A 236 -9.95 -13.31 -5.99
CA ARG A 236 -11.07 -13.43 -6.94
C ARG A 236 -11.35 -12.08 -7.63
N THR A 237 -10.33 -11.25 -7.76
CA THR A 237 -10.44 -9.94 -8.39
C THR A 237 -10.77 -10.08 -9.87
N ARG A 238 -11.11 -8.95 -10.49
CA ARG A 238 -11.39 -8.87 -11.92
C ARG A 238 -10.18 -9.16 -12.79
N GLU A 239 -8.98 -9.08 -12.21
CA GLU A 239 -7.71 -9.24 -12.88
C GLU A 239 -6.95 -10.45 -12.24
N PRO A 240 -7.49 -11.69 -12.36
CA PRO A 240 -6.95 -12.88 -11.70
C PRO A 240 -5.53 -13.27 -12.14
N GLU A 241 -5.04 -12.66 -13.22
CA GLU A 241 -3.68 -12.79 -13.72
C GLU A 241 -2.66 -11.96 -12.92
N PHE A 242 -3.10 -11.13 -11.97
CA PHE A 242 -2.24 -10.33 -11.09
C PHE A 242 -2.37 -10.74 -9.62
N GLY A 243 -1.23 -10.80 -8.94
CA GLY A 243 -1.13 -11.02 -7.50
C GLY A 243 -0.89 -9.73 -6.70
N GLN A 244 -0.39 -9.90 -5.47
CA GLN A 244 0.15 -8.84 -4.62
C GLN A 244 1.05 -7.87 -5.41
N GLY A 245 0.88 -6.58 -5.18
CA GLY A 245 1.64 -5.53 -5.87
C GLY A 245 1.28 -5.33 -7.33
N ARG A 246 0.14 -5.86 -7.80
CA ARG A 246 -0.20 -5.97 -9.23
C ARG A 246 0.92 -6.61 -10.06
N ARG A 247 1.62 -7.60 -9.48
CA ARG A 247 2.61 -8.39 -10.21
C ARG A 247 1.89 -9.42 -11.06
N ALA A 248 2.15 -9.43 -12.36
CA ALA A 248 1.56 -10.42 -13.26
C ALA A 248 2.08 -11.82 -12.90
N CYS A 249 1.16 -12.70 -12.48
CA CYS A 249 1.45 -14.03 -11.96
C CYS A 249 2.24 -14.88 -12.97
N GLN A 250 2.00 -14.70 -14.28
CA GLN A 250 2.70 -15.43 -15.34
C GLN A 250 4.22 -15.16 -15.43
N TYR A 251 4.71 -14.09 -14.81
CA TYR A 251 6.12 -13.72 -14.81
C TYR A 251 6.79 -13.98 -13.45
N LEU A 252 6.05 -14.45 -12.46
CA LEU A 252 6.62 -14.81 -11.17
C LEU A 252 7.23 -16.22 -11.24
N PRO A 253 8.40 -16.44 -10.62
CA PRO A 253 8.93 -17.79 -10.46
C PRO A 253 8.01 -18.61 -9.55
N HIS A 254 8.00 -19.93 -9.74
CA HIS A 254 7.03 -20.81 -9.09
C HIS A 254 6.98 -20.69 -7.56
N ASN A 255 8.13 -20.43 -6.94
CA ASN A 255 8.27 -20.27 -5.50
C ASN A 255 7.74 -18.92 -4.97
N MET A 256 7.42 -17.94 -5.82
CA MET A 256 6.88 -16.65 -5.39
C MET A 256 5.36 -16.56 -5.51
N LEU A 257 4.74 -17.50 -6.22
CA LEU A 257 3.34 -17.40 -6.62
C LEU A 257 2.40 -17.41 -5.43
N VAL A 258 2.57 -18.39 -4.52
CA VAL A 258 1.65 -18.54 -3.38
C VAL A 258 1.74 -17.33 -2.47
N ARG A 259 2.92 -16.87 -2.06
CA ARG A 259 3.01 -15.64 -1.24
C ARG A 259 2.45 -14.40 -1.95
N ASN A 260 2.54 -14.34 -3.28
CA ASN A 260 1.90 -13.30 -4.08
C ASN A 260 0.40 -13.51 -4.34
N ARG A 261 -0.21 -14.54 -3.76
CA ARG A 261 -1.65 -14.89 -3.90
C ARG A 261 -2.06 -15.27 -5.32
N CYS A 262 -1.10 -15.66 -6.14
CA CYS A 262 -1.36 -16.17 -7.48
C CYS A 262 -1.90 -17.59 -7.40
N ASN A 263 -2.92 -17.87 -8.19
CA ASN A 263 -3.55 -19.19 -8.25
C ASN A 263 -2.60 -20.22 -8.88
N CYS A 264 -2.20 -21.28 -8.16
CA CYS A 264 -1.32 -22.33 -8.71
C CYS A 264 -1.91 -23.14 -9.88
N SER A 265 -3.20 -22.96 -10.17
CA SER A 265 -3.95 -23.69 -11.20
C SER A 265 -4.27 -22.85 -12.45
N TYR A 266 -3.86 -21.58 -12.53
CA TYR A 266 -4.20 -20.71 -13.64
C TYR A 266 -3.47 -21.09 -14.95
N SER A 267 -4.04 -20.79 -16.12
CA SER A 267 -3.48 -21.18 -17.43
C SER A 267 -2.12 -20.55 -17.75
N ALA A 268 -1.76 -19.44 -17.08
CA ALA A 268 -0.42 -18.84 -17.11
C ALA A 268 0.72 -19.82 -16.76
N PHE A 269 0.40 -20.94 -16.12
CA PHE A 269 1.33 -21.95 -15.65
C PHE A 269 1.79 -22.95 -16.71
N GLN A 270 1.31 -22.84 -17.96
CA GLN A 270 1.73 -23.73 -19.03
C GLN A 270 3.24 -23.71 -19.29
N LYS A 271 3.95 -22.65 -18.87
CA LYS A 271 5.41 -22.53 -19.00
C LYS A 271 6.21 -23.22 -17.89
N HIS A 272 5.58 -23.62 -16.78
CA HIS A 272 6.25 -24.28 -15.66
C HIS A 272 6.35 -25.79 -15.83
N THR A 273 7.39 -26.40 -15.26
CA THR A 273 7.52 -27.86 -15.24
C THR A 273 6.48 -28.49 -14.32
N LYS A 274 6.14 -29.77 -14.54
CA LYS A 274 5.22 -30.51 -13.64
C LYS A 274 5.68 -30.47 -12.18
N GLN A 275 6.99 -30.53 -11.94
CA GLN A 275 7.57 -30.45 -10.60
C GLN A 275 7.33 -29.08 -9.96
N GLN A 276 7.49 -27.99 -10.71
CA GLN A 276 7.23 -26.63 -10.24
C GLN A 276 5.75 -26.40 -9.93
N GLN A 277 4.85 -26.91 -10.78
CA GLN A 277 3.41 -26.86 -10.53
C GLN A 277 3.04 -27.63 -9.26
N GLN A 278 3.60 -28.83 -9.06
CA GLN A 278 3.38 -29.61 -7.86
C GLN A 278 3.90 -28.90 -6.60
N ALA A 279 5.08 -28.27 -6.67
CA ALA A 279 5.64 -27.49 -5.57
C ALA A 279 4.72 -26.31 -5.18
N CYS A 280 4.20 -25.57 -6.16
CA CYS A 280 3.24 -24.50 -5.93
C CYS A 280 1.99 -25.00 -5.20
N LYS A 281 1.40 -26.11 -5.68
CA LYS A 281 0.20 -26.69 -5.06
C LYS A 281 0.42 -27.16 -3.62
N LEU A 282 1.55 -27.79 -3.34
CA LEU A 282 1.92 -28.20 -1.98
C LEU A 282 2.06 -26.99 -1.05
N GLU A 283 2.61 -25.88 -1.55
CA GLU A 283 2.72 -24.64 -0.80
C GLU A 283 1.33 -24.00 -0.56
N GLU A 284 0.46 -23.97 -1.58
CA GLU A 284 -0.93 -23.47 -1.46
C GLU A 284 -1.75 -24.30 -0.45
N GLU A 285 -1.66 -25.62 -0.50
CA GLU A 285 -2.30 -26.54 0.48
C GLU A 285 -1.82 -26.26 1.91
N ALA A 286 -0.51 -26.07 2.10
CA ALA A 286 0.06 -25.77 3.41
C ALA A 286 -0.40 -24.39 3.94
N VAL A 287 -0.57 -23.41 3.06
CA VAL A 287 -1.11 -22.11 3.42
C VAL A 287 -2.58 -22.25 3.85
N MET A 288 -3.38 -22.98 3.09
CA MET A 288 -4.79 -23.22 3.42
C MET A 288 -4.94 -23.94 4.77
N GLU A 289 -4.12 -24.95 5.04
CA GLU A 289 -4.08 -25.61 6.35
C GLU A 289 -3.71 -24.63 7.47
N ALA A 290 -2.71 -23.78 7.27
CA ALA A 290 -2.29 -22.80 8.25
C ALA A 290 -3.37 -21.73 8.53
N LEU A 291 -4.13 -21.31 7.50
CA LEU A 291 -5.27 -20.40 7.66
C LEU A 291 -6.38 -21.06 8.48
N LEU A 292 -6.79 -22.27 8.09
CA LEU A 292 -7.91 -22.99 8.73
C LEU A 292 -7.61 -23.37 10.19
N THR A 293 -6.34 -23.58 10.53
CA THR A 293 -5.88 -23.84 11.90
C THR A 293 -5.55 -22.57 12.69
N GLY A 294 -5.65 -21.39 12.06
CA GLY A 294 -5.35 -20.10 12.67
C GLY A 294 -3.87 -19.88 12.97
N GLN A 295 -2.96 -20.66 12.37
CA GLN A 295 -1.51 -20.45 12.45
C GLN A 295 -1.05 -19.29 11.55
N LEU A 296 -1.77 -19.03 10.47
CA LEU A 296 -1.57 -17.87 9.62
C LEU A 296 -2.75 -16.91 9.84
N LYS A 297 -2.46 -15.71 10.35
CA LYS A 297 -3.48 -14.69 10.63
C LYS A 297 -3.15 -13.41 9.91
N TYR A 298 -4.19 -12.78 9.40
CA TYR A 298 -4.15 -11.37 9.08
C TYR A 298 -4.54 -10.56 10.30
N SER A 299 -4.04 -9.33 10.41
CA SER A 299 -4.50 -8.38 11.41
C SER A 299 -6.03 -8.25 11.28
N ASP A 300 -6.77 -8.70 12.29
CA ASP A 300 -8.21 -8.48 12.31
C ASP A 300 -8.52 -7.05 12.74
N LEU A 301 -9.70 -6.54 12.38
CA LEU A 301 -10.15 -5.20 12.76
C LEU A 301 -10.42 -5.04 14.27
N SER A 302 -10.29 -6.11 15.07
CA SER A 302 -10.70 -6.10 16.47
C SER A 302 -9.78 -5.23 17.34
N HIS A 303 -8.50 -5.13 16.99
CA HIS A 303 -7.50 -4.37 17.74
C HIS A 303 -7.62 -2.83 17.59
N MET A 304 -8.34 -2.33 16.59
CA MET A 304 -8.45 -0.87 16.36
C MET A 304 -9.38 -0.14 17.33
N LYS A 305 -10.11 -0.84 18.21
CA LYS A 305 -11.01 -0.20 19.18
C LYS A 305 -10.29 0.70 20.21
N GLY A 306 -8.95 0.63 20.33
CA GLY A 306 -8.17 1.40 21.29
C GLY A 306 -7.21 2.44 20.72
N SER A 307 -6.96 2.47 19.40
CA SER A 307 -6.08 3.48 18.80
C SER A 307 -6.82 4.81 18.69
N GLY A 308 -6.29 5.90 19.25
CA GLY A 308 -6.90 7.25 19.19
C GLY A 308 -7.24 7.78 17.78
N LEU A 309 -6.86 7.05 16.74
CA LEU A 309 -7.27 7.24 15.34
C LEU A 309 -8.77 6.99 15.09
N VAL A 310 -9.50 6.39 16.05
CA VAL A 310 -10.98 6.28 16.01
C VAL A 310 -11.65 7.67 15.87
N GLY A 311 -10.98 8.75 16.30
CA GLY A 311 -11.49 10.12 16.15
C GLY A 311 -11.54 10.64 14.69
N ILE A 312 -10.85 9.99 13.74
CA ILE A 312 -10.83 10.39 12.33
C ILE A 312 -11.97 9.73 11.54
N LEU A 313 -12.45 8.57 12.01
CA LEU A 313 -13.54 7.87 11.35
C LEU A 313 -14.88 8.48 11.78
N PRO A 314 -15.76 8.89 10.85
CA PRO A 314 -17.11 9.29 11.22
C PRO A 314 -17.76 8.11 11.94
N GLN A 315 -18.21 8.34 13.19
CA GLN A 315 -18.95 7.33 13.93
C GLN A 315 -20.19 6.96 13.10
N LYS A 316 -20.34 5.69 12.74
CA LYS A 316 -21.56 5.18 12.12
C LYS A 316 -22.71 5.36 13.11
N GLY A 317 -23.38 6.52 13.07
CA GLY A 317 -24.49 6.80 13.97
C GLY A 317 -24.79 8.28 14.18
N ALA A 318 -25.36 8.93 13.15
CA ALA A 318 -26.37 9.99 13.30
C ALA A 318 -26.92 10.36 11.91
N GLN A 319 -27.55 9.41 11.22
CA GLN A 319 -28.59 9.81 10.26
C GLN A 319 -29.80 10.23 11.10
N LYS A 320 -30.09 11.54 11.12
CA LYS A 320 -31.40 12.08 11.49
C LYS A 320 -32.25 12.20 10.23
#